data_AF-K2BT21-F1
#
_entry.id   AF-K2BT21-F1
#
_cell.length_a   1.000
_cell.length_b   1.000
_cell.length_c   1.000
_cell.angle_alpha   90.00
_cell.angle_beta   90.00
_cell.angle_gamma   90.00
#
_symmetry.space_group_name_H-M   'P 1'
#
loop_
_entity.id
_entity.type
_entity.pdbx_description
1 polymer ?
#
loop_
_entity_poly.entity_id
_entity_poly.type
_entity_poly.pdbx_seq_one_letter_code
_entity_poly.pdbx_strand_id
1 'polypeptide(L)'
;MIEQIEALHGFYADYLPQMMIAVILPCIILIIVFIQSWMVGLILLITAPLIPLFMALIGMGATKLNQENFTVLSRMSAYFLNLLQGITTLTLFNQARAQQNSIEKISGDFRQTTMRILRVAFLSTAILELFTTISIALIAVYLGLGLLGYFHIGLGSMHISLQHALFILLLAPEFFM
;
A
#
# COMPACT_ATOMS: atom_id res chain seq x y z
N MET A 1 -6.13 -32.81 -5.86
CA MET A 1 -6.40 -33.15 -4.45
C MET A 1 -5.11 -33.24 -3.59
N ILE A 2 -3.91 -33.01 -4.15
CA ILE A 2 -2.64 -32.85 -3.38
C ILE A 2 -2.17 -31.39 -3.43
N GLU A 3 -2.30 -30.70 -4.58
CA GLU A 3 -1.99 -29.26 -4.72
C GLU A 3 -2.83 -28.30 -3.85
N GLN A 4 -4.03 -28.70 -3.41
CA GLN A 4 -4.90 -27.84 -2.59
C GLN A 4 -4.51 -27.80 -1.11
N ILE A 5 -3.66 -28.71 -0.64
CA ILE A 5 -3.16 -28.76 0.75
C ILE A 5 -1.86 -27.94 0.89
N GLU A 6 -1.02 -27.91 -0.14
CA GLU A 6 0.19 -27.06 -0.20
C GLU A 6 -0.14 -25.57 -0.30
N ALA A 7 -1.21 -25.20 -1.02
CA ALA A 7 -1.70 -23.82 -1.09
C ALA A 7 -2.20 -23.29 0.27
N LEU A 8 -2.60 -24.18 1.19
CA LEU A 8 -3.03 -23.80 2.54
C LEU A 8 -1.83 -23.72 3.50
N HIS A 9 -0.79 -24.53 3.30
CA HIS A 9 0.41 -24.52 4.15
C HIS A 9 1.25 -23.24 3.96
N GLY A 10 1.46 -22.78 2.72
CA GLY A 10 2.20 -21.53 2.47
C GLY A 10 1.47 -20.28 2.98
N PHE A 11 0.14 -20.27 2.92
CA PHE A 11 -0.66 -19.15 3.45
C PHE A 11 -0.69 -19.11 4.99
N TYR A 12 -0.60 -20.26 5.68
CA TYR A 12 -0.60 -20.26 7.14
C TYR A 12 0.81 -20.17 7.75
N ALA A 13 1.83 -20.72 7.09
CA ALA A 13 3.19 -20.76 7.61
C ALA A 13 3.95 -19.43 7.44
N ASP A 14 3.72 -18.68 6.35
CA ASP A 14 4.49 -17.46 6.07
C ASP A 14 3.69 -16.17 6.29
N TYR A 15 2.41 -16.13 5.88
CA TYR A 15 1.62 -14.90 5.94
C TYR A 15 1.20 -14.51 7.37
N LEU A 16 0.78 -15.47 8.20
CA LEU A 16 0.41 -15.20 9.60
C LEU A 16 1.56 -14.64 10.44
N PRO A 17 2.76 -15.25 10.45
CA PRO A 17 3.88 -14.67 11.20
C PRO A 17 4.31 -13.32 10.63
N GLN A 18 4.28 -13.13 9.30
CA GLN A 18 4.66 -11.85 8.70
C GLN A 18 3.67 -10.72 9.03
N MET A 19 2.37 -11.02 9.08
CA MET A 19 1.36 -10.07 9.54
C MET A 19 1.53 -9.72 11.03
N MET A 20 1.89 -10.71 11.87
CA MET A 20 2.22 -10.45 13.28
C MET A 20 3.44 -9.55 13.41
N ILE A 21 4.52 -9.81 12.67
CA ILE A 21 5.74 -8.98 12.69
C ILE A 21 5.41 -7.54 12.26
N ALA A 22 4.61 -7.35 11.20
CA ALA A 22 4.21 -6.03 10.70
C ALA A 22 3.41 -5.18 11.71
N VAL A 23 2.79 -5.80 12.72
CA VAL A 23 2.08 -5.07 13.79
C VAL A 23 2.93 -4.96 15.04
N ILE A 24 3.55 -6.07 15.46
CA ILE A 24 4.30 -6.15 16.71
C ILE A 24 5.55 -5.27 16.65
N LEU A 25 6.29 -5.28 15.54
CA LEU A 25 7.55 -4.55 15.42
C LEU A 25 7.35 -3.03 15.54
N PRO A 26 6.43 -2.37 14.79
CA PRO A 26 6.13 -0.96 15.00
C PRO A 26 5.63 -0.65 16.41
N CYS A 27 4.80 -1.53 17.01
CA CYS A 27 4.33 -1.35 18.38
C CYS A 27 5.47 -1.36 19.41
N ILE A 28 6.43 -2.27 19.29
CA ILE A 28 7.61 -2.33 20.17
C ILE A 28 8.45 -1.07 20.01
N ILE A 29 8.74 -0.67 18.77
CA ILE A 29 9.52 0.54 18.48
C ILE A 29 8.83 1.77 19.08
N LEU A 30 7.50 1.88 18.91
CA LEU A 30 6.71 2.97 19.46
C LEU A 30 6.85 3.05 20.98
N ILE A 31 6.71 1.93 21.69
CA ILE A 31 6.81 1.90 23.16
C ILE A 31 8.21 2.34 23.61
N ILE A 32 9.27 1.81 22.99
CA ILE A 32 10.66 2.14 23.32
C ILE A 32 10.92 3.64 23.09
N VAL A 33 10.51 4.15 21.93
CA VAL A 33 10.69 5.57 21.57
C VAL A 33 9.86 6.48 22.48
N PHE A 34 8.65 6.09 22.86
CA PHE A 34 7.79 6.88 23.73
C PHE A 34 8.36 7.03 25.15
N ILE A 35 8.98 5.97 25.68
CA ILE A 35 9.70 6.02 26.97
C ILE A 35 10.90 6.96 26.89
N GLN A 36 11.62 6.96 25.76
CA GLN A 36 12.80 7.79 25.58
C GLN A 36 12.46 9.26 25.29
N SER A 37 11.42 9.51 24.50
CA SER A 37 10.95 10.83 24.10
C SER A 37 9.47 10.78 23.72
N TRP A 38 8.63 11.31 24.61
CA TRP A 38 7.19 11.41 24.39
C TRP A 38 6.84 12.22 23.14
N MET A 39 7.64 13.24 22.78
CA MET A 39 7.42 14.09 21.61
C MET A 39 7.68 13.33 20.30
N VAL A 40 8.78 12.57 20.22
CA VAL A 40 9.07 11.72 19.07
C VAL A 40 8.02 10.62 18.97
N GLY A 41 7.68 10.00 20.11
CA GLY A 41 6.61 9.01 20.18
C GLY A 41 5.26 9.55 19.69
N LEU A 42 4.93 10.82 19.98
CA LEU A 42 3.74 11.49 19.44
C LEU A 42 3.82 11.72 17.93
N ILE A 43 4.96 12.13 17.40
CA ILE A 43 5.15 12.27 15.94
C ILE A 43 4.83 10.94 15.27
N LEU A 44 5.45 9.85 15.75
CA LEU A 44 5.21 8.50 15.23
C LEU A 44 3.74 8.07 15.40
N LEU A 45 3.15 8.30 16.56
CA LEU A 45 1.75 7.95 16.85
C LEU A 45 0.75 8.67 15.93
N ILE A 46 1.04 9.90 15.53
CA ILE A 46 0.20 10.68 14.61
C ILE A 46 0.42 10.24 13.16
N THR A 47 1.66 9.98 12.76
CA THR A 47 2.02 9.65 11.38
C THR A 47 1.65 8.20 11.03
N ALA A 48 1.74 7.28 11.99
CA ALA A 48 1.44 5.86 11.81
C ALA A 48 0.03 5.57 11.31
N PRO A 49 -1.07 6.07 11.92
CA PRO A 49 -2.43 5.84 11.44
C PRO A 49 -2.77 6.64 10.18
N LEU A 50 -2.01 7.70 9.89
CA LEU A 50 -2.22 8.54 8.73
C LEU A 50 -1.91 7.79 7.43
N ILE A 51 -0.85 6.97 7.42
CA ILE A 51 -0.45 6.12 6.29
C ILE A 51 -1.59 5.15 5.86
N PRO A 52 -2.12 4.26 6.73
CA PRO A 52 -3.21 3.36 6.38
C PRO A 52 -4.51 4.10 6.09
N LEU A 53 -4.76 5.27 6.69
CA LEU A 53 -5.91 6.11 6.35
C LEU A 53 -5.83 6.57 4.88
N PHE A 54 -4.70 7.13 4.44
CA PHE A 54 -4.52 7.52 3.05
C PHE A 54 -4.51 6.30 2.11
N MET A 55 -3.91 5.17 2.52
CA MET A 55 -4.00 3.92 1.77
C MET A 55 -5.45 3.46 1.61
N ALA A 56 -6.28 3.54 2.65
CA ALA A 56 -7.70 3.19 2.55
C ALA A 56 -8.43 4.14 1.60
N LEU A 57 -8.21 5.46 1.70
CA LEU A 57 -8.82 6.46 0.83
C LEU A 57 -8.48 6.23 -0.66
N ILE A 58 -7.23 5.84 -0.95
CA ILE A 58 -6.76 5.60 -2.33
C ILE A 58 -7.14 4.21 -2.81
N GLY A 59 -7.00 3.20 -1.94
CA GLY A 59 -7.35 1.81 -2.17
C GLY A 59 -8.83 1.65 -2.46
N MET A 60 -9.72 2.40 -1.81
CA MET A 60 -11.15 2.44 -2.13
C MET A 60 -11.41 2.91 -3.58
N GLY A 61 -10.55 3.76 -4.14
CA GLY A 61 -10.57 4.12 -5.56
C GLY A 61 -10.21 2.95 -6.49
N ALA A 62 -9.42 2.00 -6.01
CA ALA A 62 -9.05 0.77 -6.71
C ALA A 62 -10.04 -0.38 -6.49
N THR A 63 -10.68 -0.48 -5.33
CA THR A 63 -11.67 -1.53 -5.03
C THR A 63 -12.91 -1.42 -5.91
N LYS A 64 -13.31 -0.20 -6.30
CA LYS A 64 -14.40 0.02 -7.26
C LYS A 64 -14.16 -0.64 -8.63
N LEU A 65 -12.89 -0.85 -9.01
CA LEU A 65 -12.52 -1.58 -10.22
C LEU A 65 -12.53 -3.10 -10.06
N ASN A 66 -12.16 -3.59 -8.87
CA ASN A 66 -12.07 -5.03 -8.63
C ASN A 66 -13.46 -5.69 -8.60
N GLN A 67 -14.46 -5.01 -8.03
CA GLN A 67 -15.86 -5.48 -8.05
C GLN A 67 -16.48 -5.53 -9.45
N GLU A 68 -16.10 -4.62 -10.35
CA GLU A 68 -16.58 -4.63 -11.74
C GLU A 68 -15.98 -5.80 -12.55
N ASN A 69 -14.74 -6.21 -12.27
CA ASN A 69 -14.06 -7.30 -12.98
C ASN A 69 -14.71 -8.69 -12.74
N PHE A 70 -15.25 -8.94 -11.54
CA PHE A 70 -15.95 -10.20 -11.25
C PHE A 70 -17.25 -10.36 -12.06
N THR A 71 -17.95 -9.25 -12.34
CA THR A 71 -19.19 -9.26 -13.12
C THR A 71 -18.92 -9.43 -14.63
N VAL A 72 -17.78 -8.93 -15.10
CA VAL A 72 -17.34 -9.06 -16.51
C VAL A 72 -16.91 -10.49 -16.85
N LEU A 73 -16.23 -11.19 -15.93
CA LEU A 73 -15.81 -12.58 -16.15
C LEU A 73 -17.00 -13.54 -16.33
N SER A 74 -18.08 -13.33 -15.56
CA SER A 74 -19.31 -14.13 -15.66
C SER A 74 -20.07 -13.88 -16.97
N ARG A 75 -20.04 -12.63 -17.49
CA ARG A 75 -20.64 -12.29 -18.79
C ARG A 75 -19.86 -12.85 -19.99
N MET A 76 -18.53 -12.97 -19.90
CA MET A 76 -17.73 -13.58 -20.98
C MET A 76 -18.06 -15.05 -21.21
N SER A 77 -18.30 -15.84 -20.16
CA SER A 77 -18.73 -17.25 -20.32
C SER A 77 -20.10 -17.37 -20.98
N ALA A 78 -21.04 -16.47 -20.68
CA ALA A 78 -22.34 -16.41 -21.33
C ALA A 78 -22.24 -15.98 -22.81
N TYR A 79 -21.31 -15.08 -23.14
CA TYR A 79 -21.07 -14.63 -24.52
C TYR A 79 -20.34 -15.69 -25.37
N PHE A 80 -19.42 -16.45 -24.78
CA PHE A 80 -18.71 -17.55 -25.45
C PHE A 80 -19.67 -18.69 -25.85
N LEU A 81 -20.67 -18.99 -25.02
CA LEU A 81 -21.74 -19.94 -25.35
C LEU A 81 -22.65 -19.43 -26.48
N ASN A 82 -22.97 -18.14 -26.50
CA ASN A 82 -23.77 -17.53 -27.58
C ASN A 82 -23.01 -17.49 -28.91
N LEU A 83 -21.69 -17.29 -28.89
CA LEU A 83 -20.85 -17.34 -30.09
C LEU A 83 -20.77 -18.75 -30.69
N LEU A 84 -20.71 -19.80 -29.86
CA LEU A 84 -20.74 -21.19 -30.34
C LEU A 84 -22.07 -21.56 -31.04
N GLN A 85 -23.18 -20.90 -30.69
CA GLN A 85 -24.47 -21.10 -31.35
C GLN A 85 -24.72 -20.23 -32.59
N GLY A 86 -23.96 -19.14 -32.79
CA GLY A 86 -24.17 -18.15 -33.86
C GLY A 86 -23.20 -18.19 -35.04
N ILE A 87 -22.19 -19.07 -35.03
CA ILE A 87 -21.14 -19.17 -36.08
C ILE A 87 -21.69 -19.44 -37.48
N THR A 88 -22.89 -20.00 -37.61
CA THR A 88 -23.50 -20.32 -38.90
C THR A 88 -24.13 -19.10 -39.62
N THR A 89 -24.25 -17.93 -38.98
CA THR A 89 -24.95 -16.77 -39.57
C THR A 89 -24.03 -15.60 -39.96
N LEU A 90 -22.77 -15.57 -39.51
CA LEU A 90 -21.91 -14.39 -39.62
C LEU A 90 -20.95 -14.36 -40.82
N THR A 91 -20.92 -15.40 -41.66
CA THR A 91 -20.01 -15.47 -42.83
C THR A 91 -20.51 -14.74 -44.09
N LEU A 92 -21.67 -14.08 -44.07
CA LEU A 92 -22.32 -13.55 -45.28
C LEU A 92 -22.26 -12.03 -45.54
N PHE A 93 -21.80 -11.19 -44.60
CA PHE A 93 -22.12 -9.74 -44.67
C PHE A 93 -20.97 -8.71 -44.75
N ASN A 94 -19.74 -9.08 -45.11
CA ASN A 94 -18.69 -8.12 -45.54
C ASN A 94 -18.50 -6.85 -44.66
N GLN A 95 -18.56 -6.99 -43.32
CA GLN A 95 -18.51 -5.87 -42.36
C GLN A 95 -17.13 -5.67 -41.70
N ALA A 96 -16.06 -5.67 -42.50
CA ALA A 96 -14.68 -5.51 -42.01
C ALA A 96 -14.43 -4.20 -41.21
N ARG A 97 -15.20 -3.12 -41.47
CA ARG A 97 -15.07 -1.83 -40.77
C ARG A 97 -15.64 -1.82 -39.34
N ALA A 98 -16.62 -2.66 -39.03
CA ALA A 98 -17.19 -2.74 -37.68
C ALA A 98 -16.22 -3.43 -36.70
N GLN A 99 -15.30 -4.25 -37.21
CA GLN A 99 -14.33 -4.99 -36.41
C GLN A 99 -13.12 -4.14 -35.98
N GLN A 100 -12.73 -3.16 -36.79
CA GLN A 100 -11.60 -2.26 -36.49
C GLN A 100 -11.90 -1.31 -35.32
N ASN A 101 -13.10 -0.73 -35.28
CA ASN A 101 -13.57 0.11 -34.17
C ASN A 101 -13.70 -0.68 -32.86
N SER A 102 -14.07 -1.97 -32.93
CA SER A 102 -14.12 -2.83 -31.74
C SER A 102 -12.73 -3.14 -31.19
N ILE A 103 -11.73 -3.36 -32.05
CA ILE A 103 -10.33 -3.62 -31.63
C ILE A 103 -9.71 -2.37 -30.97
N GLU A 104 -10.00 -1.17 -31.50
CA GLU A 104 -9.51 0.10 -30.94
C GLU A 104 -10.14 0.39 -29.56
N LYS A 105 -11.44 0.08 -29.40
CA LYS A 105 -12.15 0.20 -28.13
C LYS A 105 -11.62 -0.76 -27.05
N ILE A 106 -11.40 -2.03 -27.41
CA ILE A 106 -10.82 -3.04 -26.52
C ILE A 106 -9.38 -2.65 -26.11
N SER A 107 -8.59 -2.11 -27.04
CA SER A 107 -7.22 -1.65 -26.75
C SER A 107 -7.19 -0.40 -25.87
N GLY A 108 -8.14 0.53 -26.06
CA GLY A 108 -8.32 1.71 -25.21
C GLY A 108 -8.69 1.38 -23.78
N ASP A 109 -9.62 0.44 -23.60
CA ASP A 109 -10.08 -0.03 -22.27
C ASP A 109 -8.95 -0.76 -21.51
N PHE A 110 -8.12 -1.54 -22.21
CA PHE A 110 -6.96 -2.21 -21.63
C PHE A 110 -5.89 -1.22 -21.15
N ARG A 111 -5.61 -0.19 -21.95
CA ARG A 111 -4.69 0.91 -21.59
C ARG A 111 -5.21 1.68 -20.38
N GLN A 112 -6.51 2.00 -20.35
CA GLN A 112 -7.10 2.77 -19.26
C GLN A 112 -7.09 1.98 -17.95
N THR A 113 -7.38 0.68 -18.00
CA THR A 113 -7.35 -0.22 -16.84
C THR A 113 -5.93 -0.37 -16.28
N THR A 114 -4.95 -0.62 -17.16
CA THR A 114 -3.54 -0.76 -16.76
C THR A 114 -3.00 0.51 -16.11
N MET A 115 -3.25 1.67 -16.71
CA MET A 115 -2.81 2.96 -16.16
C MET A 115 -3.44 3.27 -14.79
N ARG A 116 -4.63 2.75 -14.52
CA ARG A 116 -5.36 2.93 -13.26
C ARG A 116 -4.74 2.13 -12.13
N ILE A 117 -4.38 0.88 -12.40
CA ILE A 117 -3.67 0.01 -11.47
C ILE A 117 -2.31 0.63 -11.13
N LEU A 118 -1.54 1.02 -12.16
CA LEU A 118 -0.25 1.67 -11.96
C LEU A 118 -0.38 2.96 -11.14
N ARG A 119 -1.37 3.81 -11.44
CA ARG A 119 -1.60 5.05 -10.69
C ARG A 119 -1.86 4.79 -9.20
N VAL A 120 -2.66 3.78 -8.87
CA VAL A 120 -2.93 3.41 -7.47
C VAL A 120 -1.65 2.94 -6.79
N ALA A 121 -0.90 2.04 -7.42
CA ALA A 121 0.36 1.51 -6.87
C ALA A 121 1.40 2.62 -6.64
N PHE A 122 1.59 3.50 -7.61
CA PHE A 122 2.50 4.65 -7.47
C PHE A 122 2.04 5.61 -6.37
N LEU A 123 0.74 5.88 -6.27
CA LEU A 123 0.23 6.81 -5.27
C LEU A 123 0.35 6.23 -3.85
N SER A 124 0.11 4.93 -3.67
CA SER A 124 0.34 4.27 -2.37
C SER A 124 1.81 4.32 -1.94
N THR A 125 2.74 4.06 -2.86
CA THR A 125 4.18 4.13 -2.55
C THR A 125 4.62 5.57 -2.31
N ALA A 126 4.22 6.51 -3.16
CA ALA A 126 4.61 7.92 -3.03
C ALA A 126 4.15 8.53 -1.70
N ILE A 127 2.97 8.15 -1.22
CA ILE A 127 2.45 8.62 0.06
C ILE A 127 3.19 8.01 1.23
N LEU A 128 3.47 6.70 1.18
CA LEU A 128 4.29 6.04 2.19
C LEU A 128 5.65 6.75 2.30
N GLU A 129 6.35 6.91 1.17
CA GLU A 129 7.65 7.59 1.09
C GLU A 129 7.59 9.03 1.63
N LEU A 130 6.56 9.79 1.28
CA LEU A 130 6.41 11.18 1.73
C LEU A 130 6.22 11.28 3.24
N PHE A 131 5.34 10.46 3.84
CA PHE A 131 5.13 10.48 5.28
C PHE A 131 6.34 9.96 6.05
N THR A 132 6.97 8.88 5.58
CA THR A 132 8.21 8.37 6.17
C THR A 132 9.30 9.43 6.17
N THR A 133 9.53 10.08 5.02
CA THR A 133 10.55 11.13 4.87
C THR A 133 10.27 12.33 5.77
N ILE A 134 9.04 12.85 5.77
CA ILE A 134 8.67 14.00 6.60
C ILE A 134 8.82 13.66 8.08
N SER A 135 8.38 12.48 8.50
CA SER A 135 8.46 12.05 9.89
C SER A 135 9.91 11.96 10.36
N ILE A 136 10.76 11.28 9.60
CA ILE A 136 12.20 11.15 9.90
C ILE A 136 12.87 12.52 9.94
N ALA A 137 12.55 13.42 8.99
CA ALA A 137 13.08 14.78 8.97
C ALA A 137 12.69 15.58 10.22
N LEU A 138 11.42 15.52 10.64
CA LEU A 138 10.95 16.19 11.85
C LEU A 138 11.65 15.64 13.10
N ILE A 139 11.82 14.32 13.19
CA ILE A 139 12.53 13.67 14.29
C ILE A 139 14.00 14.11 14.31
N ALA A 140 14.67 14.12 13.15
CA ALA A 140 16.06 14.52 13.03
C ALA A 140 16.28 15.98 13.43
N VAL A 141 15.43 16.90 12.96
CA VAL A 141 15.48 18.32 13.34
C VAL A 141 15.23 18.48 14.84
N TYR A 142 14.23 17.79 15.38
CA TYR A 142 13.91 17.84 16.81
C TYR A 142 15.08 17.38 17.68
N LEU A 143 15.67 16.22 17.36
CA LEU A 143 16.81 15.66 18.08
C LEU A 143 18.06 16.54 17.91
N GLY A 144 18.31 17.04 16.69
CA GLY A 144 19.46 17.92 16.40
C GLY A 144 19.41 19.23 17.17
N LEU A 145 18.25 19.90 17.22
CA LEU A 145 18.06 21.11 18.00
C LEU A 145 18.11 20.83 19.52
N GLY A 146 17.66 19.65 19.94
CA GLY A 146 17.81 19.15 21.31
C GLY A 146 19.27 18.98 21.75
N LEU A 147 20.11 18.42 20.87
CA LEU A 147 21.56 18.27 21.11
C LEU A 147 22.28 19.62 21.26
N LEU A 148 21.82 20.64 20.53
CA LEU A 148 22.35 22.00 20.60
C LEU A 148 21.84 22.78 21.83
N GLY A 149 20.98 22.18 22.66
CA GLY A 149 20.46 22.80 23.87
C GLY A 149 19.35 23.83 23.65
N TYR A 150 18.79 23.92 22.43
CA TYR A 150 17.66 24.82 22.15
C TYR A 150 16.33 24.34 22.75
N PHE A 151 16.22 23.04 23.07
CA PHE A 151 15.01 22.44 23.64
C PHE A 151 15.34 21.51 24.82
N HIS A 152 14.58 21.62 25.91
CA HIS A 152 14.53 20.61 26.98
C HIS A 152 13.50 19.54 26.59
N ILE A 153 13.92 18.27 26.58
CA ILE A 153 13.17 17.18 25.95
C ILE A 153 12.98 16.05 26.97
N GLY A 154 11.74 15.89 27.45
CA GLY A 154 11.35 14.84 28.40
C GLY A 154 10.78 15.37 29.72
N LEU A 155 10.22 14.47 30.53
CA LEU A 155 9.67 14.73 31.88
C LEU A 155 10.74 15.11 32.93
N GLY A 156 11.95 15.44 32.51
CA GLY A 156 13.06 15.83 33.37
C GLY A 156 14.08 16.68 32.62
N SER A 157 14.90 17.40 33.38
CA SER A 157 16.02 18.22 32.94
C SER A 157 17.20 17.39 32.42
N MET A 158 16.94 16.42 31.53
CA MET A 158 17.97 15.55 30.96
C MET A 158 18.40 16.11 29.61
N HIS A 159 19.70 16.40 29.46
CA HIS A 159 20.28 16.74 28.17
C HIS A 159 20.23 15.52 27.25
N ILE A 160 19.81 15.71 26.00
CA ILE A 160 19.91 14.65 25.00
C ILE A 160 21.39 14.35 24.78
N SER A 161 21.80 13.11 25.02
CA SER A 161 23.10 12.62 24.59
C SER A 161 23.04 12.21 23.12
N LEU A 162 24.14 12.42 22.39
CA LEU A 162 24.29 11.99 20.99
C LEU A 162 23.92 10.52 20.79
N GLN A 163 24.27 9.65 21.76
CA GLN A 163 23.93 8.23 21.71
C GLN A 163 22.41 8.01 21.66
N HIS A 164 21.63 8.71 22.47
CA HIS A 164 20.18 8.59 22.50
C HIS A 164 19.54 9.13 21.21
N ALA A 165 20.03 10.27 20.71
CA ALA A 165 19.57 10.84 19.45
C ALA A 165 19.83 9.88 18.28
N LEU A 166 21.04 9.33 18.17
CA LEU A 166 21.41 8.37 17.13
C LEU A 166 20.55 7.10 17.22
N PHE A 167 20.33 6.59 18.43
CA PHE A 167 19.52 5.40 18.66
C PHE A 167 18.07 5.59 18.16
N ILE A 168 17.43 6.71 18.50
CA ILE A 168 16.07 7.03 18.01
C ILE A 168 16.08 7.16 16.48
N LEU A 169 17.08 7.83 15.92
CA LEU A 169 17.16 8.11 14.49
C LEU A 169 17.37 6.83 13.66
N LEU A 170 18.06 5.84 14.23
CA LEU A 170 18.25 4.52 13.63
C LEU A 170 16.99 3.65 13.71
N LEU A 171 16.15 3.83 14.74
CA LEU A 171 14.87 3.13 14.88
C LEU A 171 13.74 3.73 14.04
N ALA A 172 13.82 5.02 13.69
CA ALA A 172 12.75 5.71 12.98
C ALA A 172 12.39 5.07 11.62
N PRO A 173 13.34 4.66 10.76
CA PRO A 173 13.02 3.98 9.50
C PRO A 173 12.35 2.62 9.70
N GLU A 174 12.82 1.84 10.67
CA GLU A 174 12.29 0.51 11.01
C GLU A 174 10.83 0.54 11.47
N PHE A 175 10.35 1.70 11.94
CA PHE A 175 8.95 1.90 12.30
C PHE A 175 8.02 1.98 11.09
N PHE A 176 8.52 2.43 9.93
CA PHE A 176 7.73 2.68 8.73
C PHE A 176 7.87 1.57 7.66
N MET A 177 8.74 0.59 7.87
CA MET A 177 8.86 -0.62 7.02
C MET A 177 7.80 -1.66 7.37
#